data_AF-A0A1J3H6H4-F1
#
_entry.id   AF-A0A1J3H6H4-F1
#
_cell.length_a   1.000
_cell.length_b   1.000
_cell.length_c   1.000
_cell.angle_alpha   90.00
_cell.angle_beta   90.00
_cell.angle_gamma   90.00
#
_symmetry.space_group_name_H-M   'P 1'
#
loop_
_entity.id
_entity.type
_entity.pdbx_description
1 polymer ?
#
loop_
_entity_poly.entity_id
_entity_poly.type
_entity_poly.pdbx_seq_one_letter_code
_entity_poly.pdbx_strand_id
1 'polypeptide(L)' 'LSNGVYTSTLHRVINNSPRYRVCVAFFYETNFDAMVEPLDIFKEKHPGNKTCQGNKKVVYGEHLVNKVKTTFANLVE' A
#
# COMPACT_ATOMS: atom_id res chain seq x y z
N LEU A 1 -7.88 4.65 1.74
CA LEU A 1 -8.20 5.89 2.49
C LEU A 1 -8.46 7.09 1.58
N SER A 2 -7.51 7.54 0.75
CA SER A 2 -7.59 8.82 0.02
C SER A 2 -8.47 8.84 -1.23
N ASN A 3 -9.16 7.75 -1.55
CA ASN A 3 -9.91 7.60 -2.82
C ASN A 3 -9.09 7.97 -4.08
N GLY A 4 -7.82 7.59 -4.12
CA GLY A 4 -6.94 7.87 -5.27
C GLY A 4 -6.37 9.30 -5.33
N VAL A 5 -6.68 10.18 -4.38
CA VAL A 5 -6.10 11.54 -4.32
C VAL A 5 -4.62 11.50 -3.94
N TYR A 6 -4.26 10.65 -2.97
CA TYR A 6 -2.86 10.39 -2.64
C TYR A 6 -2.41 9.12 -3.32
N THR A 7 -1.42 9.25 -4.19
CA THR A 7 -0.84 8.14 -4.97
C THR A 7 0.41 7.62 -4.28
N SER A 8 0.67 6.31 -4.42
CA SER A 8 1.93 5.71 -3.98
C SER A 8 3.02 6.02 -5.00
N THR A 9 4.02 6.81 -4.61
CA THR A 9 5.14 7.17 -5.50
C THR A 9 6.00 5.95 -5.82
N LEU A 10 6.11 5.63 -7.11
CA LEU A 10 7.05 4.61 -7.59
C LEU A 10 8.50 5.09 -7.38
N HIS A 11 9.33 4.24 -6.78
CA HIS A 11 10.72 4.53 -6.47
C HIS A 11 11.60 3.30 -6.69
N ARG A 12 12.90 3.53 -6.97
CA ARG A 12 13.91 2.47 -7.12
C ARG A 12 15.21 2.87 -6.42
N VAL A 13 15.99 1.88 -6.01
CA VAL A 13 17.33 2.08 -5.44
C VAL A 13 18.38 1.72 -6.49
N ILE A 14 19.38 2.59 -6.65
CA ILE A 14 20.55 2.36 -7.51
C ILE A 14 21.79 2.42 -6.61
N ASN A 15 22.62 1.38 -6.62
CA ASN A 15 23.93 1.40 -5.96
C ASN A 15 25.05 1.25 -7.01
N ASN A 16 25.62 2.38 -7.45
CA ASN A 16 26.72 2.41 -8.42
C ASN A 16 28.11 2.51 -7.74
N SER A 17 28.18 2.33 -6.42
CA SER A 17 29.42 2.40 -5.64
C SER A 17 30.00 1.00 -5.43
N PRO A 18 31.34 0.84 -5.37
CA PRO A 18 31.96 -0.39 -4.90
C PRO A 18 31.77 -0.60 -3.38
N ARG A 19 31.15 0.34 -2.66
CA ARG A 19 30.88 0.25 -1.22
C ARG A 19 29.49 -0.31 -0.94
N TYR A 20 29.35 -0.98 0.20
CA TYR A 20 28.05 -1.43 0.68
C TYR A 20 27.18 -0.21 1.07
N ARG A 21 25.87 -0.32 0.81
CA ARG A 21 24.86 0.65 1.23
C ARG A 21 23.95 -0.01 2.24
N VAL A 22 23.83 0.58 3.43
CA VAL A 22 22.90 0.12 4.48
C VAL A 22 21.63 0.96 4.42
N CYS A 23 20.48 0.31 4.58
CA CYS A 23 19.19 0.98 4.70
C CYS A 23 18.33 0.20 5.70
N VAL A 24 17.81 0.90 6.70
CA VAL A 24 16.86 0.35 7.68
C VAL A 24 15.56 1.10 7.46
N ALA A 25 14.52 0.37 7.04
CA ALA A 25 13.20 0.94 6.78
C ALA A 25 12.21 0.42 7.83
N PHE A 26 11.31 1.30 8.26
CA PHE A 26 10.17 0.97 9.08
C PHE A 26 8.90 1.38 8.34
N PHE A 27 7.92 0.47 8.28
CA PHE A 27 6.62 0.72 7.66
C PHE A 27 5.59 0.92 8.77
N TYR A 28 4.99 2.11 8.83
CA TYR A 28 3.91 2.40 9.76
C TYR A 28 2.58 2.03 9.10
N GLU A 29 1.98 0.96 9.61
CA GLU A 29 0.84 0.30 9.00
C GLU A 29 -0.31 0.17 10.01
N THR A 30 -1.53 -0.09 9.51
CA THR A 30 -2.70 -0.32 10.36
C THR A 30 -2.70 -1.72 10.97
N ASN A 31 -3.55 -1.96 11.97
CA ASN A 31 -3.76 -3.30 12.52
C ASN A 31 -4.09 -4.32 11.41
N PHE A 32 -3.64 -5.56 11.59
CA PHE A 32 -3.79 -6.62 10.59
C PHE A 32 -5.26 -6.86 10.21
N ASP A 33 -6.15 -6.95 11.18
CA ASP A 33 -7.57 -7.20 10.94
C ASP A 33 -8.38 -5.92 10.67
N ALA A 34 -7.72 -4.77 10.49
CA ALA A 34 -8.41 -3.50 10.26
C ALA A 34 -9.21 -3.53 8.96
N MET A 35 -10.50 -3.19 9.04
CA MET A 35 -11.33 -2.93 7.88
C MET A 35 -11.05 -1.52 7.35
N VAL A 36 -10.60 -1.41 6.10
CA VAL A 36 -10.20 -0.15 5.48
C VAL A 36 -11.08 0.13 4.27
N GLU A 37 -11.53 1.38 4.16
CA GLU A 37 -12.26 1.91 3.01
C GLU A 37 -11.84 3.38 2.75
N PRO A 38 -12.20 3.99 1.60
CA PRO A 38 -12.00 5.42 1.42
C PRO A 38 -12.70 6.24 2.52
N LEU A 39 -12.08 7.31 3.00
CA LEU A 39 -12.70 8.20 3.99
C LEU A 39 -13.78 9.05 3.32
N ASP A 40 -14.82 9.39 4.07
CA ASP A 40 -15.98 10.10 3.52
C ASP A 40 -15.62 11.47 2.95
N ILE A 41 -14.70 12.20 3.59
CA ILE A 41 -14.18 13.48 3.07
C ILE A 41 -13.62 13.36 1.64
N PHE A 42 -13.02 12.21 1.28
CA PHE A 42 -12.49 11.97 -0.06
C PHE A 42 -13.56 11.45 -1.02
N LYS A 43 -14.58 10.74 -0.53
CA LYS A 43 -15.75 10.35 -1.34
C LYS A 43 -16.54 11.58 -1.76
N GLU A 44 -16.78 12.51 -0.83
CA GLU A 44 -17.54 13.74 -1.03
C GLU A 44 -16.80 14.74 -1.93
N LYS A 45 -15.51 14.99 -1.66
CA LYS A 45 -14.72 15.96 -2.44
C LYS A 45 -14.34 15.44 -3.83
N HIS A 46 -14.26 14.13 -4.03
CA HIS A 46 -13.81 13.52 -5.28
C HIS A 46 -14.72 12.36 -5.73
N PRO A 47 -16.00 12.66 -6.08
CA PRO A 47 -17.02 11.64 -6.36
C PRO A 47 -16.77 10.83 -7.66
N GLY A 48 -15.85 11.28 -8.52
CA GLY A 48 -15.57 10.68 -9.84
C GLY A 48 -14.23 9.94 -9.97
N ASN A 49 -13.38 9.93 -8.95
CA ASN A 49 -12.05 9.32 -9.04
C ASN A 49 -12.15 7.79 -8.83
N LYS A 50 -12.79 7.10 -9.79
CA LYS A 50 -13.05 5.64 -9.78
C LYS A 50 -11.82 4.78 -10.11
N THR A 51 -10.62 5.36 -10.14
CA THR A 51 -9.38 4.67 -10.52
C THR A 51 -8.95 3.61 -9.50
N CYS A 52 -9.48 3.64 -8.28
CA CYS A 52 -9.21 2.63 -7.25
C CYS A 52 -10.53 1.97 -6.85
N GLN A 53 -10.78 0.75 -7.34
CA GLN A 53 -11.85 -0.19 -6.94
C GLN A 53 -12.94 0.45 -6.04
N GLY A 54 -13.96 1.06 -6.68
CA GLY A 54 -14.95 1.88 -5.99
C GLY A 54 -15.48 1.25 -4.71
N ASN A 55 -15.47 2.02 -3.62
CA ASN A 55 -16.06 1.70 -2.30
C ASN A 55 -15.77 0.30 -1.73
N LYS A 56 -14.74 -0.41 -2.22
CA LYS A 56 -14.47 -1.76 -1.77
C LYS A 56 -13.83 -1.68 -0.38
N LYS A 57 -14.54 -2.21 0.62
CA LYS A 57 -13.99 -2.46 1.95
C LYS A 57 -13.00 -3.61 1.84
N VAL A 58 -11.83 -3.45 2.45
CA VAL A 58 -10.75 -4.44 2.41
C VAL A 58 -10.19 -4.62 3.81
N VAL A 59 -9.94 -5.88 4.21
CA VAL A 59 -9.18 -6.18 5.43
C VAL A 59 -7.69 -5.96 5.13
N TYR A 60 -7.02 -5.14 5.95
CA TYR A 60 -5.65 -4.71 5.69
C TYR A 60 -4.67 -5.88 5.58
N GLY A 61 -4.78 -6.89 6.44
CA GLY A 61 -3.92 -8.07 6.47
C GLY A 61 -3.99 -8.87 5.18
N GLU A 62 -5.19 -9.05 4.61
CA GLU A 62 -5.37 -9.70 3.31
C GLU A 62 -4.71 -8.89 2.19
N HIS A 63 -4.88 -7.56 2.22
CA HIS A 63 -4.23 -6.67 1.26
C HIS A 63 -2.71 -6.77 1.35
N LEU A 64 -2.15 -6.74 2.56
CA LEU A 64 -0.72 -6.86 2.81
C LEU A 64 -0.19 -8.21 2.30
N VAL A 65 -0.81 -9.33 2.69
CA VAL A 65 -0.41 -10.68 2.27
C VAL A 65 -0.43 -10.80 0.75
N ASN A 66 -1.47 -10.31 0.08
CA ASN A 66 -1.56 -10.34 -1.38
C ASN A 66 -0.44 -9.52 -2.04
N LYS A 67 -0.08 -8.36 -1.46
CA LYS A 67 1.02 -7.53 -1.95
C LYS A 67 2.36 -8.23 -1.81
N VAL A 68 2.68 -8.75 -0.62
CA VAL A 68 4.00 -9.35 -0.36
C VAL A 68 4.20 -10.71 -1.03
N LYS A 69 3.13 -11.47 -1.31
CA LYS A 69 3.20 -12.71 -2.12
C LYS A 69 3.79 -12.51 -3.52
N THR A 70 3.67 -11.31 -4.09
CA THR A 70 4.28 -11.00 -5.40
C THR A 70 5.81 -10.95 -5.36
N THR A 71 6.39 -10.78 -4.16
CA THR A 71 7.84 -10.65 -3.95
C THR A 71 8.41 -11.89 -3.25
N PHE A 72 7.67 -12.47 -2.30
CA PHE A 72 8.10 -13.61 -1.49
C PHE A 72 7.23 -14.83 -1.82
N ALA A 73 7.78 -15.77 -2.59
CA ALA A 73 7.05 -16.95 -3.07
C ALA A 73 6.57 -17.88 -1.94
N ASN A 74 7.31 -17.95 -0.82
CA ASN A 74 7.04 -18.88 0.29
C ASN A 74 6.52 -18.16 1.55
N LEU A 75 5.73 -17.09 1.39
CA LEU A 75 5.26 -16.30 2.53
C LEU A 75 4.32 -17.08 3.47
N VAL A 76 3.63 -18.11 2.95
CA VAL A 76 2.66 -18.91 3.68
C VAL A 76 3.09 -20.36 3.58
N GLU A 77 4.10 -20.72 4.37
CA GLU A 77 4.45 -22.09 4.72
C GLU A 77 4.25 -22.26 6.23
#